data_AF-A0A0L8HEQ7-F1
#
_entry.id   AF-A0A0L8HEQ7-F1
#
_cell.length_a   1.000
_cell.length_b   1.000
_cell.length_c   1.000
_cell.angle_alpha   90.00
_cell.angle_beta   90.00
_cell.angle_gamma   90.00
#
_symmetry.space_group_name_H-M   'P 1'
#
loop_
_entity.id
_entity.type
_entity.pdbx_description
1 polymer ?
#
loop_
_entity_poly.entity_id
_entity_poly.type
_entity_poly.pdbx_seq_one_letter_code
_entity_poly.pdbx_strand_id
1 'polypeptide(L)'
;DLHYTHDERALLSRGLNFIPLKITLSEFDARADTEGFLCRIQLMAFFYNRSPVFPIEDDFTTLKKHFSNWTRNPGLHRLVDIFINIYRFDLGTFNFDRKPRFSNLLQSELDAFRKLRQSKNIVTKPADKGGTV
;
A
#
# COMPACT_ATOMS: atom_id res chain seq x y z
N ASP A 1 28.48 26.03 6.64
CA ASP A 1 27.81 24.91 7.32
C ASP A 1 26.34 25.19 7.57
N LEU A 2 25.47 24.21 7.28
CA LEU A 2 24.07 24.30 7.69
C LEU A 2 23.97 24.06 9.20
N HIS A 3 23.49 25.06 9.93
CA HIS A 3 23.21 24.93 11.35
C HIS A 3 21.89 24.19 11.57
N TYR A 4 21.99 22.89 11.87
CA TYR A 4 20.87 22.08 12.33
C TYR A 4 20.81 22.05 13.85
N THR A 5 19.59 22.00 14.39
CA THR A 5 19.34 21.72 15.81
C THR A 5 19.70 20.27 16.16
N HIS A 6 19.78 19.96 17.46
CA HIS A 6 20.10 18.60 17.91
C HIS A 6 19.09 17.57 17.39
N ASP A 7 17.80 17.87 17.48
CA ASP A 7 16.72 16.99 17.03
C ASP A 7 16.75 16.77 15.51
N GLU A 8 17.05 17.81 14.72
CA GLU A 8 17.20 17.68 13.27
C GLU A 8 18.37 16.77 12.90
N ARG A 9 19.52 16.90 13.58
CA ARG A 9 20.66 16.00 13.36
C ARG A 9 20.34 14.56 13.77
N ALA A 10 19.67 14.38 14.91
CA ALA A 10 19.27 13.07 15.41
C ALA A 10 18.26 12.38 14.48
N LEU A 11 17.36 13.15 13.85
CA LEU A 11 16.43 12.62 12.87
C LEU A 11 17.14 12.22 11.57
N LEU A 12 18.00 13.09 11.05
CA LEU A 12 18.74 12.85 9.81
C LEU A 12 19.75 11.70 9.95
N SER A 13 20.33 11.50 11.13
CA SER A 13 21.27 10.40 11.39
C SER A 13 20.64 9.01 11.33
N ARG A 14 19.30 8.89 11.46
CA ARG A 14 18.58 7.62 11.28
C ARG A 14 18.61 7.12 9.83
N GLY A 15 18.92 8.02 8.87
CA GLY A 15 19.08 7.70 7.46
C GLY A 15 17.79 7.36 6.73
N LEU A 16 17.92 6.93 5.46
CA LEU A 16 16.81 6.68 4.54
C LEU A 16 15.97 5.43 4.88
N ASN A 17 16.50 4.54 5.72
CA ASN A 17 15.77 3.35 6.18
C ASN A 17 14.73 3.68 7.25
N PHE A 18 14.77 4.88 7.81
CA PHE A 18 13.81 5.31 8.81
C PHE A 18 12.52 5.78 8.13
N ILE A 19 11.41 5.13 8.46
CA ILE A 19 10.07 5.47 7.95
C ILE A 19 9.25 6.06 9.11
N PRO A 20 8.99 7.39 9.10
CA PRO A 20 8.08 8.00 10.06
C PRO A 20 6.69 7.35 9.98
N LEU A 21 6.11 7.02 11.13
CA LEU A 21 4.70 6.62 11.17
C LEU A 21 3.83 7.81 10.75
N LYS A 22 2.90 7.56 9.82
CA LYS A 22 1.91 8.57 9.44
C LYS A 22 1.03 8.87 10.66
N ILE A 23 1.00 10.14 11.05
CA ILE A 23 0.19 10.62 12.18
C ILE A 23 -1.31 10.61 11.81
N THR A 24 -1.62 10.72 10.52
CA THR A 24 -2.98 10.72 9.99
C THR A 24 -3.14 9.60 8.98
N LEU A 25 -4.19 8.79 9.17
CA LEU A 25 -4.61 7.80 8.20
C LEU A 25 -5.45 8.51 7.12
N SER A 26 -5.06 8.37 5.86
CA SER A 26 -5.87 8.85 4.73
C SER A 26 -6.98 7.83 4.49
N GLU A 27 -8.24 8.23 4.66
CA GLU A 27 -9.39 7.38 4.33
C GLU A 27 -9.32 6.92 2.88
N PHE A 28 -8.95 7.81 1.96
CA PHE A 28 -8.80 7.49 0.55
C PHE A 28 -7.75 6.39 0.32
N ASP A 29 -6.57 6.54 0.90
CA ASP A 29 -5.48 5.56 0.75
C ASP A 29 -5.93 4.21 1.32
N ALA A 30 -6.53 4.21 2.51
CA ALA A 30 -7.00 2.99 3.17
C ALA A 30 -8.08 2.27 2.36
N ARG A 31 -9.02 2.99 1.74
CA ARG A 31 -10.03 2.43 0.83
C ARG A 31 -9.41 1.86 -0.43
N ALA A 32 -8.46 2.56 -1.04
CA ALA A 32 -7.77 2.10 -2.25
C ALA A 32 -6.98 0.81 -1.98
N ASP A 33 -6.20 0.78 -0.89
CA ASP A 33 -5.42 -0.38 -0.47
C ASP A 33 -6.34 -1.56 -0.14
N THR A 34 -7.45 -1.30 0.55
CA THR A 34 -8.44 -2.33 0.89
C THR A 34 -9.05 -2.93 -0.38
N GLU A 35 -9.50 -2.13 -1.35
CA GLU A 35 -10.05 -2.68 -2.60
C GLU A 35 -9.00 -3.47 -3.39
N GLY A 36 -7.74 -3.04 -3.39
CA GLY A 36 -6.65 -3.78 -3.98
C GLY A 36 -6.45 -5.15 -3.33
N PHE A 37 -6.50 -5.21 -2.00
CA PHE A 37 -6.42 -6.46 -1.23
C PHE A 37 -7.63 -7.38 -1.49
N LEU A 38 -8.84 -6.85 -1.42
CA LEU A 38 -10.07 -7.62 -1.65
C LEU A 38 -10.15 -8.17 -3.09
N CYS A 39 -9.67 -7.40 -4.08
CA CYS A 39 -9.54 -7.88 -5.46
C CYS A 39 -8.60 -9.08 -5.58
N ARG A 40 -7.45 -9.07 -4.89
CA ARG A 40 -6.51 -10.21 -4.86
C ARG A 40 -7.14 -11.45 -4.24
N ILE A 41 -7.93 -11.31 -3.18
CA ILE A 41 -8.66 -12.42 -2.58
C ILE A 41 -9.64 -13.03 -3.60
N GLN A 42 -10.39 -12.20 -4.32
CA GLN A 42 -11.32 -12.69 -5.33
C GLN A 42 -10.62 -13.38 -6.50
N LEU A 43 -9.47 -12.87 -6.93
CA LEU A 43 -8.63 -13.52 -7.93
C LEU A 43 -8.13 -14.88 -7.43
N MET A 44 -7.60 -14.94 -6.20
CA MET A 44 -7.16 -16.20 -5.59
C MET A 44 -8.30 -17.22 -5.49
N ALA A 45 -9.49 -16.79 -5.07
CA ALA A 45 -10.66 -17.66 -5.02
C ALA A 45 -11.08 -18.15 -6.41
N PHE A 46 -11.06 -17.28 -7.42
CA PHE A 46 -11.39 -17.65 -8.79
C PHE A 46 -10.46 -18.70 -9.36
N PHE A 47 -9.15 -18.59 -9.11
CA PHE A 47 -8.14 -19.53 -9.57
C PHE A 47 -7.96 -20.75 -8.64
N TYR A 48 -8.61 -20.77 -7.48
CA TYR A 48 -8.55 -21.88 -6.55
C TYR A 48 -9.08 -23.17 -7.24
N ASN A 49 -8.30 -24.25 -7.18
CA ASN A 49 -8.57 -25.53 -7.85
C ASN A 49 -8.73 -25.48 -9.39
N ARG A 50 -8.35 -24.38 -10.04
CA ARG A 50 -8.17 -24.39 -11.50
C ARG A 50 -6.76 -24.89 -11.79
N SER A 51 -6.64 -26.13 -12.25
CA SER A 51 -5.37 -26.58 -12.83
C SER A 51 -5.04 -25.66 -14.00
N PRO A 52 -3.80 -25.15 -14.13
CA PRO A 52 -3.39 -24.52 -15.37
C PRO A 52 -3.64 -25.54 -16.48
N VAL A 53 -4.58 -25.23 -17.37
CA VAL A 53 -4.75 -25.99 -18.60
C VAL A 53 -3.58 -25.58 -19.46
N PHE A 54 -2.49 -26.33 -19.37
CA PHE A 54 -1.41 -26.21 -20.36
C PHE A 54 -2.02 -26.61 -21.70
N PRO A 55 -2.07 -25.70 -22.68
CA PRO A 55 -2.48 -26.09 -24.03
C PRO A 55 -1.55 -27.21 -24.49
N ILE A 56 -2.10 -28.21 -25.17
CA ILE A 56 -1.31 -29.23 -25.87
C ILE A 56 -0.29 -28.49 -26.73
N GLU A 57 0.99 -28.74 -26.49
CA GLU A 57 2.11 -28.05 -27.14
C GLU A 57 2.03 -28.22 -28.67
N ASP A 58 1.58 -27.16 -29.33
CA ASP A 58 1.85 -26.90 -30.74
C ASP A 58 2.70 -25.62 -30.78
N ASP A 59 3.78 -25.61 -31.55
CA ASP A 59 4.80 -24.54 -31.61
C ASP A 59 4.17 -23.15 -31.87
N PHE A 60 2.96 -23.09 -32.42
CA PHE A 60 2.20 -21.85 -32.66
C PHE A 60 1.15 -21.51 -31.58
N THR A 61 0.86 -22.41 -30.63
CA THR A 61 -0.10 -22.16 -29.53
C THR A 61 0.44 -21.22 -28.45
N THR A 62 1.77 -21.13 -28.31
CA THR A 62 2.46 -20.20 -27.41
C THR A 62 2.23 -18.72 -27.77
N LEU A 63 1.86 -18.43 -29.03
CA LEU A 63 1.55 -17.09 -29.52
C LEU A 63 0.09 -16.67 -29.28
N LYS A 64 -0.78 -17.59 -28.87
CA LYS A 64 -2.17 -17.25 -28.55
C LYS A 64 -2.22 -16.60 -27.17
N LYS A 65 -2.44 -15.28 -27.17
CA LYS A 65 -2.65 -14.49 -25.96
C LYS A 65 -3.81 -15.11 -25.16
N HIS A 66 -3.51 -15.66 -23.98
CA HIS A 66 -4.54 -16.19 -23.10
C HIS A 66 -5.23 -15.01 -22.40
N PHE A 67 -6.43 -14.68 -22.84
CA PHE A 67 -7.25 -13.67 -22.18
C PHE A 67 -7.93 -14.28 -20.96
N SER A 68 -7.71 -13.70 -19.79
CA SER A 68 -8.47 -14.06 -18.60
C SER A 68 -9.92 -13.63 -18.80
N ASN A 69 -10.86 -14.57 -18.71
CA ASN A 69 -12.31 -14.29 -18.67
C ASN A 69 -12.75 -13.85 -17.27
N TRP A 70 -11.82 -13.45 -16.40
CA TRP A 70 -12.16 -13.03 -15.05
C TRP A 70 -12.99 -11.76 -15.09
N THR A 71 -14.23 -11.90 -14.65
CA THR A 71 -15.12 -10.80 -14.29
C THR A 71 -15.51 -10.97 -12.84
N ARG A 72 -15.71 -9.84 -12.14
CA ARG A 72 -16.16 -9.82 -10.76
C ARG A 72 -17.60 -10.32 -10.72
N ASN A 73 -17.80 -11.63 -10.63
CA ASN A 73 -19.11 -12.27 -10.58
C ASN A 73 -19.52 -12.47 -9.10
N PRO A 74 -20.33 -11.56 -8.53
CA PRO A 74 -20.85 -11.75 -7.18
C PRO A 74 -21.68 -13.05 -7.13
N GLY A 75 -21.52 -13.83 -6.07
CA GLY A 75 -22.23 -15.09 -5.84
C GLY A 75 -21.48 -16.36 -6.24
N LEU A 76 -20.34 -16.27 -6.93
CA LEU A 76 -19.51 -17.44 -7.26
C LEU A 76 -18.90 -18.07 -6.01
N HIS A 77 -18.46 -17.24 -5.07
CA HIS A 77 -17.83 -17.66 -3.81
C HIS A 77 -18.50 -16.96 -2.63
N ARG A 78 -19.63 -17.50 -2.17
CA ARG A 78 -20.46 -16.90 -1.11
C ARG A 78 -19.69 -16.47 0.14
N LEU A 79 -18.76 -17.30 0.63
CA LEU A 79 -17.96 -16.97 1.83
C LEU A 79 -17.00 -15.80 1.59
N VAL A 80 -16.43 -15.71 0.39
CA VAL A 80 -15.56 -14.61 -0.01
C VAL A 80 -16.36 -13.32 -0.12
N ASP A 81 -17.57 -13.38 -0.68
CA ASP A 81 -18.45 -12.22 -0.78
C ASP A 81 -18.90 -11.72 0.60
N ILE A 82 -19.24 -12.63 1.52
CA ILE A 82 -19.54 -12.28 2.91
C ILE A 82 -18.34 -11.60 3.57
N PHE A 83 -17.15 -12.18 3.44
CA PHE A 83 -15.91 -11.61 3.98
C PHE A 83 -15.66 -10.18 3.46
N ILE A 84 -15.78 -9.97 2.15
CA ILE A 84 -15.61 -8.67 1.50
C ILE A 84 -16.61 -7.65 2.04
N ASN A 85 -17.87 -8.04 2.21
CA ASN A 85 -18.92 -7.16 2.70
C ASN A 85 -18.70 -6.75 4.16
N ILE A 86 -18.29 -7.70 5.01
CA ILE A 86 -17.93 -7.40 6.40
C ILE A 86 -16.76 -6.40 6.44
N TYR A 87 -15.71 -6.65 5.66
CA TYR A 87 -14.54 -5.76 5.63
C TYR A 87 -14.87 -4.34 5.14
N ARG A 88 -15.72 -4.23 4.12
CA ARG A 88 -16.20 -2.92 3.62
C ARG A 88 -17.06 -2.19 4.65
N PHE A 89 -17.90 -2.92 5.37
CA PHE A 89 -18.70 -2.37 6.47
C PHE A 89 -17.80 -1.88 7.60
N ASP A 90 -16.86 -2.71 8.05
CA ASP A 90 -15.90 -2.36 9.10
C ASP A 90 -15.11 -1.11 8.73
N LEU A 91 -14.61 -1.04 7.49
CA LEU A 91 -13.92 0.14 6.97
C LEU A 91 -14.83 1.38 6.92
N GLY A 92 -16.12 1.21 6.60
CA GLY A 92 -17.11 2.28 6.62
C GLY A 92 -17.41 2.82 8.02
N THR A 93 -17.30 1.96 9.05
CA THR A 93 -17.45 2.35 10.46
C THR A 93 -16.13 2.75 11.12
N PHE A 94 -15.01 2.60 10.42
CA PHE A 94 -13.69 2.88 10.95
C PHE A 94 -13.50 4.38 11.16
N ASN A 95 -13.04 4.74 12.36
CA ASN A 95 -12.76 6.13 12.70
C ASN A 95 -11.34 6.51 12.22
N PHE A 96 -11.25 7.15 11.05
CA PHE A 96 -9.99 7.66 10.48
C PHE A 96 -9.41 8.87 11.22
N ASP A 97 -10.23 9.60 11.98
CA ASP A 97 -9.78 10.72 12.82
C ASP A 97 -9.06 10.25 14.10
N ARG A 98 -9.14 8.95 14.40
CA ARG A 98 -8.46 8.36 15.56
C ARG A 98 -6.95 8.42 15.37
N LYS A 99 -6.30 9.22 16.20
CA LYS A 99 -4.84 9.30 16.25
C LYS A 99 -4.22 7.95 16.66
N PRO A 100 -3.09 7.56 16.06
CA PRO A 100 -2.38 6.36 16.47
C PRO A 100 -1.96 6.46 17.94
N ARG A 101 -2.04 5.34 18.67
CA ARG A 101 -1.67 5.27 20.10
C ARG A 101 -0.17 5.48 20.34
N PHE A 102 0.65 5.20 19.32
CA PHE A 102 2.10 5.26 19.40
C PHE A 102 2.68 5.97 18.18
N SER A 103 3.75 6.72 18.40
CA SER A 103 4.56 7.36 17.37
C SER A 103 6.00 6.88 17.53
N ASN A 104 6.69 6.64 16.42
CA ASN A 104 8.12 6.34 16.40
C ASN A 104 8.99 7.61 16.37
N LEU A 105 8.35 8.78 16.51
CA LEU A 105 8.97 10.08 16.65
C LEU A 105 8.46 10.77 17.91
N LEU A 106 9.38 11.37 18.66
CA LEU A 106 9.02 12.28 19.74
C LEU A 106 8.42 13.58 19.18
N GLN A 107 7.72 14.33 20.02
CA GLN A 107 7.08 15.59 19.59
C GLN A 107 8.11 16.62 19.08
N SER A 108 9.28 16.71 19.72
CA SER A 108 10.39 17.56 19.28
C SER A 108 10.92 17.14 17.90
N GLU A 109 11.08 15.84 17.68
CA GLU A 109 11.51 15.28 16.40
C GLU A 109 10.46 15.47 15.30
N LEU A 110 9.17 15.43 15.63
CA LEU A 110 8.08 15.74 14.71
C LEU A 110 8.12 17.20 14.27
N ASP A 111 8.38 18.13 15.19
CA ASP A 111 8.49 19.54 14.87
C ASP A 111 9.77 19.84 14.07
N ALA A 112 10.87 19.18 14.40
CA ALA A 112 12.09 19.17 13.58
C ALA A 112 11.80 18.64 12.17
N PHE A 113 11.10 17.52 12.04
CA PHE A 113 10.72 16.96 10.74
C PHE A 113 9.87 17.92 9.90
N ARG A 114 8.89 18.58 10.52
CA ARG A 114 8.04 19.60 9.86
C ARG A 114 8.88 20.78 9.36
N LYS A 115 9.82 21.27 10.18
CA LYS A 115 10.74 22.36 9.80
C LYS A 115 11.64 21.96 8.64
N LEU A 116 12.26 20.77 8.71
CA LEU A 116 13.12 20.25 7.65
C LEU A 116 12.35 20.10 6.33
N ARG A 117 11.12 19.59 6.37
CA ARG A 117 10.26 19.43 5.20
C ARG A 117 9.91 20.76 4.51
N GLN A 118 9.80 21.85 5.28
CA GLN A 118 9.51 23.20 4.75
C GLN A 118 10.77 23.97 4.34
N SER A 119 11.96 23.47 4.69
CA SER A 119 13.21 24.18 4.43
C SER A 119 13.58 24.16 2.95
N LYS A 120 13.93 25.33 2.39
CA LYS A 120 14.36 25.46 0.98
C LYS A 120 15.75 24.87 0.71
N ASN A 121 16.51 24.64 1.77
CA ASN A 121 17.88 24.14 1.68
C ASN A 121 17.94 22.61 1.52
N ILE A 122 16.82 21.91 1.68
CA ILE A 122 16.74 20.45 1.56
C ILE A 122 16.01 20.09 0.28
N VAL A 123 16.73 19.43 -0.63
CA VAL A 123 16.14 18.88 -1.86
C VAL A 123 15.50 17.54 -1.50
N THR A 124 14.17 17.53 -1.36
CA THR A 124 13.41 16.29 -1.16
C THR A 124 13.17 15.66 -2.52
N LYS A 125 14.00 14.69 -2.91
CA LYS A 125 13.77 13.93 -4.14
C LYS A 125 12.62 12.94 -3.91
N PRO A 126 11.66 12.81 -4.84
CA PRO A 126 10.72 11.70 -4.78
C PRO A 126 11.51 10.40 -4.80
N ALA A 127 11.02 9.37 -4.09
CA ALA A 127 11.63 8.04 -4.16
C ALA A 127 11.70 7.65 -5.64
N ASP A 128 12.92 7.40 -6.12
CA ASP A 128 13.11 6.98 -7.50
C ASP A 128 12.40 5.63 -7.64
N LYS A 129 11.41 5.57 -8.53
CA LYS A 129 10.75 4.30 -8.82
C LYS A 129 11.81 3.48 -9.53
N GLY A 130 12.48 2.61 -8.79
CA GLY A 130 13.60 1.80 -9.28
C GLY A 130 13.34 1.32 -10.70
N GLY A 131 13.98 1.99 -11.65
CA GLY A 131 14.17 1.46 -13.00
C GLY A 131 15.20 0.37 -12.89
N THR A 132 14.77 -0.80 -12.43
CA THR A 132 15.53 -2.02 -12.63
C THR A 132 15.01 -2.64 -13.93
N VAL A 133 15.91 -2.68 -14.91
CA VAL A 133 15.73 -3.27 -16.25
C VAL A 133 15.39 -4.75 -16.14
#